data_AF-A0A7C3NFR3-F1
#
_entry.id   AF-A0A7C3NFR3-F1
#
_cell.length_a   1.000
_cell.length_b   1.000
_cell.length_c   1.000
_cell.angle_alpha   90.00
_cell.angle_beta   90.00
_cell.angle_gamma   90.00
#
_symmetry.space_group_name_H-M   'P 1'
#
loop_
_entity.id
_entity.type
_entity.pdbx_description
1 polymer ?
#
loop_
_entity_poly.entity_id
_entity_poly.type
_entity_poly.pdbx_seq_one_letter_code
_entity_poly.pdbx_strand_id
1 'polypeptide(L)'
;MKKKPALGGACKKYEADLVLYYYAECDPVERRRIEEHLSECHGCQSFVDDLRGLLPQLNQSPQLPQSFWQSYYRETVGKLGAREARSHWWSSYLTPLQQWFVPAFGTAAVVLLSLGLLFAKGSLPLWKDAPPAALPQEIMVDGNQLEFFRSLDMLEALSQLEQRDDVGVKSGAENLSFDRRRLSAA
;
A
#
# COMPACT_ATOMS: atom_id res chain seq x y z
N MET A 1 -34.56 -9.68 18.12
CA MET A 1 -33.10 -9.85 18.00
C MET A 1 -32.82 -10.94 16.97
N LYS A 2 -32.40 -10.60 15.75
CA LYS A 2 -32.04 -11.61 14.75
C LYS A 2 -30.68 -12.20 15.14
N LYS A 3 -30.60 -13.51 15.36
CA LYS A 3 -29.32 -14.20 15.57
C LYS A 3 -28.44 -13.92 14.35
N LYS A 4 -27.22 -13.42 14.55
CA LYS A 4 -26.21 -13.37 13.49
C LYS A 4 -25.96 -14.82 13.05
N PRO A 5 -26.10 -15.18 11.77
CA PRO A 5 -25.65 -16.49 11.32
C PRO A 5 -24.13 -16.48 11.48
N ALA A 6 -23.63 -17.29 12.42
CA ALA A 6 -22.23 -17.65 12.41
C ALA A 6 -22.03 -18.55 11.18
N LEU A 7 -21.04 -18.24 10.35
CA LEU A 7 -20.68 -19.10 9.22
C LEU A 7 -20.55 -20.52 9.74
N GLY A 8 -21.32 -21.46 9.17
CA GLY A 8 -21.17 -22.88 9.46
C GLY A 8 -19.71 -23.27 9.30
N GLY A 9 -19.16 -24.05 10.24
CA GLY A 9 -17.74 -24.42 10.19
C GLY A 9 -17.43 -25.26 8.95
N ALA A 10 -16.73 -24.68 7.98
CA ALA A 10 -16.20 -25.41 6.83
C ALA A 10 -15.04 -26.33 7.23
N CYS A 11 -14.77 -27.34 6.41
CA CYS A 11 -13.53 -28.11 6.54
C CYS A 11 -12.33 -27.21 6.23
N LYS A 12 -11.37 -27.08 7.17
CA LYS A 12 -10.16 -26.25 7.02
C LYS A 12 -9.40 -26.47 5.70
N LYS A 13 -9.42 -27.70 5.18
CA LYS A 13 -8.74 -28.06 3.93
C LYS A 13 -9.35 -27.38 2.70
N TYR A 14 -10.65 -27.11 2.72
CA TYR A 14 -11.40 -26.60 1.57
C TYR A 14 -11.86 -25.15 1.76
N GLU A 15 -11.60 -24.53 2.91
CA GLU A 15 -12.12 -23.20 3.25
C GLU A 15 -11.76 -22.13 2.21
N ALA A 16 -10.48 -22.03 1.81
CA ALA A 16 -10.03 -21.11 0.77
C ALA A 16 -10.64 -21.45 -0.60
N ASP A 17 -10.62 -22.73 -0.96
CA ASP A 17 -11.16 -23.23 -2.23
C ASP A 17 -12.67 -22.96 -2.37
N LEU A 18 -13.43 -23.04 -1.26
CA LEU A 18 -14.87 -22.75 -1.24
C LEU A 18 -15.17 -21.27 -1.49
N VAL A 19 -14.28 -20.36 -1.04
CA VAL A 19 -14.40 -18.92 -1.33
C VAL A 19 -14.13 -18.67 -2.82
N LEU A 20 -13.08 -19.27 -3.39
CA LEU A 20 -12.80 -19.19 -4.82
C LEU A 20 -13.93 -19.79 -5.66
N TYR A 21 -14.50 -20.90 -5.19
CA TYR A 21 -15.65 -21.54 -5.84
C TYR A 21 -16.87 -20.62 -5.87
N TYR A 22 -17.14 -19.90 -4.78
CA TYR A 22 -18.22 -18.90 -4.72
C TYR A 22 -18.05 -17.80 -5.76
N TYR A 23 -16.83 -17.27 -5.94
CA TYR A 23 -16.52 -16.25 -6.95
C TYR A 23 -16.35 -16.82 -8.37
N ALA A 24 -16.48 -18.13 -8.55
CA ALA A 24 -16.23 -18.85 -9.80
C ALA A 24 -14.79 -18.67 -10.34
N GLU A 25 -13.83 -18.51 -9.44
CA GLU A 25 -12.40 -18.32 -9.73
C GLU A 25 -11.58 -19.63 -9.68
N CYS A 26 -12.23 -20.78 -9.48
CA CYS A 26 -11.59 -22.10 -9.53
C CYS A 26 -11.38 -22.59 -10.98
N ASP A 27 -10.28 -23.30 -11.21
CA ASP A 27 -10.08 -24.07 -12.46
C ASP A 27 -11.11 -25.22 -12.56
N PRO A 28 -11.50 -25.69 -13.77
CA PRO A 28 -12.45 -26.79 -13.93
C PRO A 28 -12.10 -28.07 -13.16
N VAL A 29 -10.82 -28.38 -12.95
CA VAL A 29 -10.39 -29.56 -12.18
C VAL A 29 -10.70 -29.38 -10.69
N GLU A 30 -10.34 -28.22 -10.13
CA GLU A 30 -10.60 -27.86 -8.74
C GLU A 30 -12.09 -27.80 -8.47
N ARG A 31 -12.84 -27.20 -9.39
CA ARG A 31 -14.29 -27.10 -9.31
C ARG A 31 -14.97 -28.45 -9.15
N ARG A 32 -14.59 -29.45 -9.97
CA ARG A 32 -15.14 -30.82 -9.86
C ARG A 32 -14.85 -31.45 -8.51
N ARG A 33 -13.61 -31.31 -8.03
CA ARG A 33 -13.20 -31.83 -6.71
C ARG A 33 -14.01 -31.19 -5.57
N ILE A 34 -14.28 -29.90 -5.67
CA ILE A 34 -15.08 -29.16 -4.70
C ILE A 34 -16.54 -29.62 -4.79
N GLU A 35 -17.10 -29.78 -5.99
CA GLU A 35 -18.48 -30.25 -6.19
C GLU A 35 -18.68 -31.68 -5.66
N GLU A 36 -17.70 -32.57 -5.87
CA GLU A 36 -17.67 -33.90 -5.24
C GLU A 36 -17.68 -33.79 -3.72
N HIS A 37 -16.80 -32.98 -3.13
CA HIS A 37 -16.76 -32.78 -1.68
C HIS A 37 -18.06 -32.18 -1.13
N LEU A 38 -18.64 -31.21 -1.85
CA LEU A 38 -19.91 -30.60 -1.49
C LEU A 38 -21.03 -31.64 -1.51
N SER A 39 -21.02 -32.64 -2.39
CA SER A 39 -22.05 -33.68 -2.40
C SER A 39 -22.06 -34.54 -1.13
N GLU A 40 -20.93 -34.64 -0.44
CA GLU A 40 -20.75 -35.50 0.74
C GLU A 40 -20.70 -34.73 2.07
N CYS A 41 -20.38 -33.42 2.04
CA CYS A 41 -20.14 -32.63 3.24
C CYS A 41 -21.18 -31.51 3.46
N HIS A 42 -22.15 -31.77 4.34
CA HIS A 42 -23.16 -30.79 4.73
C HIS A 42 -22.58 -29.51 5.38
N GLY A 43 -21.45 -29.60 6.08
CA GLY A 43 -20.80 -28.44 6.69
C GLY A 43 -20.31 -27.44 5.65
N CYS A 44 -19.64 -27.93 4.60
CA CYS A 44 -19.17 -27.10 3.49
C CYS A 44 -20.32 -26.61 2.60
N GLN A 45 -21.39 -27.38 2.43
CA GLN A 45 -22.62 -26.91 1.77
C GLN A 45 -23.20 -25.69 2.51
N SER A 46 -23.42 -25.83 3.82
CA SER A 46 -23.95 -24.75 4.66
C SER A 46 -23.06 -23.50 4.62
N PHE A 47 -21.74 -23.66 4.62
CA PHE A 47 -20.80 -22.55 4.53
C PHE A 47 -20.97 -21.76 3.21
N VAL A 48 -21.04 -22.46 2.07
CA VAL A 48 -21.24 -21.81 0.77
C VAL A 48 -22.61 -21.14 0.68
N ASP A 49 -23.65 -21.75 1.25
CA ASP A 49 -24.98 -21.16 1.31
C ASP A 49 -25.03 -19.92 2.21
N ASP A 50 -24.31 -19.92 3.33
CA ASP A 50 -24.14 -18.74 4.18
C ASP A 50 -23.42 -17.62 3.42
N LEU A 51 -22.36 -17.93 2.65
CA LEU A 51 -21.67 -16.95 1.80
C LEU A 51 -22.62 -16.34 0.76
N ARG A 52 -23.40 -17.17 0.07
CA ARG A 52 -24.44 -16.73 -0.90
C ARG A 52 -25.50 -15.86 -0.25
N GLY A 53 -25.83 -16.09 1.02
CA GLY A 53 -26.78 -15.28 1.76
C GLY A 53 -26.19 -13.94 2.22
N LEU A 54 -24.94 -13.94 2.70
CA LEU A 54 -24.32 -12.80 3.39
C LEU A 54 -23.67 -11.79 2.46
N LEU A 55 -22.89 -12.24 1.47
CA LEU A 55 -22.09 -11.34 0.64
C LEU A 55 -22.93 -10.39 -0.22
N PRO A 56 -24.06 -10.80 -0.83
CA PRO A 56 -24.90 -9.86 -1.57
C PRO A 56 -25.48 -8.74 -0.71
N GLN A 57 -25.67 -8.96 0.60
CA GLN A 57 -26.13 -7.92 1.52
C GLN A 57 -25.06 -6.85 1.75
N LEU A 58 -23.77 -7.22 1.72
CA LEU A 58 -22.66 -6.28 1.81
C LEU A 58 -22.50 -5.46 0.53
N ASN A 59 -22.85 -6.02 -0.62
CA ASN A 59 -22.79 -5.33 -1.90
C ASN A 59 -23.97 -4.37 -2.13
N GLN A 60 -24.98 -4.37 -1.25
CA GLN A 60 -26.05 -3.37 -1.24
C GLN A 60 -25.54 -2.05 -0.64
N SER A 61 -24.51 -1.48 -1.26
CA SER A 61 -24.12 -0.11 -0.96
C SER A 61 -25.19 0.83 -1.52
N PRO A 62 -25.72 1.78 -0.73
CA PRO A 62 -26.64 2.77 -1.26
C PRO A 62 -25.94 3.54 -2.39
N GLN A 63 -26.66 3.75 -3.50
CA GLN A 63 -26.18 4.61 -4.58
C GLN A 63 -26.10 6.05 -4.04
N LEU A 64 -24.90 6.49 -3.71
CA LEU A 64 -24.65 7.81 -3.16
C LEU A 64 -24.62 8.86 -4.29
N PRO A 65 -25.16 10.07 -4.05
CA PRO A 65 -25.17 11.12 -5.07
C PRO A 65 -23.75 11.59 -5.41
N GLN A 66 -23.54 12.07 -6.64
CA GLN A 66 -22.22 12.53 -7.10
C GLN A 66 -21.62 13.64 -6.23
N SER A 67 -22.47 14.51 -5.65
CA SER A 67 -22.03 15.58 -4.74
C SER A 67 -21.40 15.05 -3.46
N PHE A 68 -21.86 13.90 -2.95
CA PHE A 68 -21.25 13.23 -1.80
C PHE A 68 -19.80 12.84 -2.14
N TRP A 69 -19.57 12.16 -3.27
CA TRP A 69 -18.23 11.76 -3.70
C TRP A 69 -17.28 12.93 -3.90
N GLN A 70 -17.77 14.03 -4.48
CA GLN A 70 -16.98 15.25 -4.63
C GLN A 70 -16.57 15.87 -3.29
N SER A 71 -17.49 15.92 -2.32
CA SER A 71 -17.19 16.41 -0.97
C SER A 71 -16.18 15.52 -0.24
N TYR A 72 -16.40 14.20 -0.29
CA TYR A 72 -15.51 13.20 0.31
C TYR A 72 -14.10 13.27 -0.28
N TYR A 73 -13.98 13.32 -1.60
CA TYR A 73 -12.70 13.41 -2.29
C TYR A 73 -11.95 14.68 -1.89
N ARG A 74 -12.63 15.83 -1.92
CA ARG A 74 -12.04 17.12 -1.53
C ARG A 74 -11.54 17.10 -0.08
N GLU A 75 -12.33 16.57 0.83
CA GLU A 75 -11.95 16.47 2.24
C GLU A 75 -10.76 15.52 2.43
N THR A 76 -10.78 14.38 1.75
CA THR A 76 -9.71 13.37 1.84
C THR A 76 -8.39 13.92 1.31
N VAL A 77 -8.40 14.48 0.09
CA VAL A 77 -7.21 15.11 -0.50
C VAL A 77 -6.76 16.31 0.34
N GLY A 78 -7.69 17.11 0.87
CA GLY A 78 -7.36 18.21 1.79
C GLY A 78 -6.64 17.76 3.06
N LYS A 79 -7.11 16.66 3.69
CA LYS A 79 -6.47 16.07 4.87
C LYS A 79 -5.09 15.50 4.56
N LEU A 80 -4.91 14.89 3.39
CA LEU A 80 -3.62 14.37 2.93
C LEU A 80 -2.64 15.51 2.67
N GLY A 81 -3.05 16.53 1.90
CA GLY A 81 -2.22 17.71 1.63
C GLY A 81 -1.82 18.47 2.90
N ALA A 82 -2.71 18.56 3.89
CA ALA A 82 -2.39 19.18 5.18
C ALA A 82 -1.35 18.38 6.00
N ARG A 83 -1.32 17.04 5.87
CA ARG A 83 -0.29 16.19 6.50
C ARG A 83 1.04 16.31 5.77
N GLU A 84 1.02 16.31 4.44
CA GLU A 84 2.19 16.52 3.58
C GLU A 84 2.86 17.87 3.88
N ALA A 85 2.06 18.95 3.87
CA ALA A 85 2.54 20.31 4.14
C ALA A 85 3.12 20.44 5.56
N ARG A 86 2.54 19.74 6.55
CA ARG A 86 3.10 19.68 7.89
C ARG A 86 4.44 18.93 7.88
N SER A 87 4.51 17.73 7.30
CA SER A 87 5.77 16.97 7.21
C SER A 87 6.89 17.80 6.55
N HIS A 88 6.57 18.45 5.43
CA HIS A 88 7.50 19.30 4.70
C HIS A 88 7.90 20.57 5.50
N TRP A 89 6.99 21.13 6.29
CA TRP A 89 7.33 22.26 7.18
C TRP A 89 8.29 21.85 8.30
N TRP A 90 8.07 20.68 8.93
CA TRP A 90 8.96 20.15 9.96
C TRP A 90 10.32 19.74 9.40
N SER A 91 10.36 19.11 8.21
CA SER A 91 11.62 18.75 7.56
C SER A 91 12.40 19.99 7.15
N SER A 92 11.74 21.01 6.58
CA SER A 92 12.37 22.29 6.20
C SER A 92 13.00 23.01 7.41
N TYR A 93 12.35 22.96 8.56
CA TYR A 93 12.86 23.56 9.79
C TYR A 93 14.03 22.78 10.42
N LEU A 94 14.05 21.44 10.24
CA LEU A 94 15.10 20.56 10.76
C LEU A 94 16.26 20.33 9.80
N THR A 95 16.11 20.60 8.49
CA THR A 95 17.21 20.51 7.50
C THR A 95 18.46 21.32 7.86
N PRO A 96 18.36 22.62 8.24
CA PRO A 96 19.54 23.38 8.63
C PRO A 96 20.14 22.87 9.95
N LEU A 97 19.32 22.27 10.83
CA LEU A 97 19.77 21.66 12.08
C LEU A 97 20.52 20.34 11.81
N GLN A 98 20.01 19.48 10.94
CA GLN A 98 20.69 18.24 10.54
C GLN A 98 22.07 18.51 9.93
N GLN A 99 22.22 19.50 9.06
CA GLN A 99 23.53 19.85 8.49
C GLN A 99 24.55 20.31 9.55
N TRP A 100 24.10 20.93 10.65
CA TRP A 100 24.99 21.35 11.75
C TRP A 100 25.34 20.20 12.70
N PHE A 101 24.37 19.33 13.02
CA PHE A 101 24.54 18.29 14.05
C PHE A 101 25.16 16.98 13.54
N VAL A 102 25.12 16.69 12.24
CA VAL A 102 25.71 15.48 11.63
C VAL A 102 27.22 15.33 11.84
N PRO A 103 28.08 16.36 11.66
CA PRO A 103 29.53 16.17 11.80
C PRO A 103 29.97 15.88 13.24
N ALA A 104 29.25 16.37 14.26
CA ALA A 104 29.62 16.19 15.66
C ALA A 104 29.03 14.91 16.30
N PHE A 105 27.79 14.55 15.97
CA PHE A 105 27.15 13.37 16.56
C PHE A 105 27.47 12.06 15.82
N GLY A 106 27.74 12.12 14.51
CA GLY A 106 28.10 10.93 13.74
C GLY A 106 29.40 10.29 14.21
N THR A 107 30.41 11.11 14.52
CA THR A 107 31.70 10.65 15.03
C THR A 107 31.61 10.15 16.47
N ALA A 108 30.90 10.87 17.34
CA ALA A 108 30.69 10.46 18.72
C ALA A 108 29.92 9.13 18.83
N ALA A 109 28.89 8.91 18.01
CA ALA A 109 28.14 7.66 18.00
C ALA A 109 29.00 6.48 17.52
N VAL A 110 29.81 6.65 16.48
CA VAL A 110 30.75 5.61 16.00
C VAL A 110 31.82 5.32 17.06
N VAL A 111 32.37 6.34 17.72
CA VAL A 111 33.35 6.16 18.79
C VAL A 111 32.73 5.46 20.00
N LEU A 112 31.54 5.85 20.42
CA LEU A 112 30.80 5.20 21.52
C LEU A 112 30.41 3.76 21.18
N LEU A 113 30.01 3.47 19.94
CA LEU A 113 29.75 2.10 19.48
C LEU A 113 31.03 1.27 19.45
N SER A 114 32.13 1.84 18.98
CA SER A 114 33.43 1.17 18.91
C SER A 114 33.96 0.87 20.31
N LEU A 115 33.89 1.86 21.21
CA LEU A 115 34.31 1.72 22.60
C LEU A 115 33.38 0.76 23.35
N GLY A 116 32.07 0.85 23.12
CA GLY A 116 31.07 -0.08 23.64
C GLY A 116 31.35 -1.51 23.19
N LEU A 117 31.66 -1.77 21.91
CA LEU A 117 31.99 -3.11 21.40
C LEU A 117 33.30 -3.66 21.98
N LEU A 118 34.30 -2.80 22.17
CA LEU A 118 35.60 -3.18 22.72
C LEU A 118 35.52 -3.51 24.22
N PHE A 119 34.73 -2.77 24.98
CA PHE A 119 34.46 -3.05 26.40
C PHE A 119 33.45 -4.20 26.59
N ALA A 120 32.51 -4.40 25.66
CA ALA A 120 31.53 -5.48 25.68
C ALA A 120 32.10 -6.88 25.40
N LYS A 121 33.33 -6.96 24.87
CA LYS A 121 34.01 -8.23 24.57
C LYS A 121 34.37 -9.07 25.81
N GLY A 122 34.16 -8.53 27.02
CA GLY A 122 34.36 -9.24 28.29
C GLY A 122 33.11 -9.52 29.14
N SER A 123 31.96 -8.89 28.89
CA SER A 123 30.80 -9.04 29.79
C SER A 123 29.44 -8.61 29.21
N LEU A 124 28.97 -9.23 28.12
CA LEU A 124 27.55 -9.17 27.75
C LEU A 124 26.79 -10.45 28.15
N PRO A 125 26.22 -10.53 29.37
CA PRO A 125 25.08 -11.38 29.65
C PRO A 125 23.81 -10.55 29.52
N LEU A 126 23.45 -10.10 28.32
CA LEU A 126 22.16 -9.39 28.13
C LEU A 126 21.49 -9.67 26.78
N TRP A 127 21.70 -10.86 26.22
CA TRP A 127 20.85 -11.36 25.12
C TRP A 127 20.81 -12.88 25.05
N LYS A 128 20.68 -13.52 26.21
CA LYS A 128 20.09 -14.85 26.27
C LYS A 128 18.77 -14.68 27.01
N ASP A 129 17.70 -15.10 26.36
CA ASP A 129 16.35 -15.24 26.92
C ASP A 129 15.44 -14.00 26.86
N ALA A 130 15.43 -13.30 25.72
CA ALA A 130 14.18 -12.67 25.28
C ALA A 130 13.39 -13.73 24.48
N PRO A 131 12.24 -14.25 24.98
CA PRO A 131 11.36 -15.05 24.14
C PRO A 131 10.99 -14.21 22.90
N PRO A 132 10.89 -14.80 21.70
CA PRO A 132 10.45 -14.05 20.53
C PRO A 132 9.06 -13.50 20.85
N ALA A 133 8.99 -12.20 21.15
CA ALA A 133 7.74 -11.49 21.14
C ALA A 133 7.16 -11.75 19.75
N ALA A 134 6.00 -12.39 19.72
CA ALA A 134 5.23 -12.59 18.51
C ALA A 134 4.89 -11.20 17.96
N LEU A 135 5.79 -10.67 17.13
CA LEU A 135 5.47 -9.59 16.22
C LEU A 135 4.33 -10.14 15.36
N PRO A 136 3.14 -9.51 15.39
CA PRO A 136 2.04 -10.01 14.60
C PRO A 136 2.46 -9.94 13.13
N GLN A 137 2.25 -11.05 12.42
CA GLN A 137 2.66 -11.23 11.02
C GLN A 137 2.01 -10.22 10.06
N GLU A 138 1.11 -9.37 10.56
CA GLU A 138 0.49 -8.26 9.85
C GLU A 138 1.43 -7.07 9.57
N ILE A 139 2.64 -7.05 10.12
CA ILE A 139 3.68 -6.03 9.83
C ILE A 139 4.81 -6.61 8.95
N MET A 140 4.65 -7.81 8.40
CA MET A 140 5.46 -8.23 7.25
C MET A 140 4.94 -7.47 6.04
N VAL A 141 5.61 -6.38 5.67
CA VAL A 141 5.41 -5.73 4.38
C VAL A 141 5.64 -6.80 3.31
N ASP A 142 4.53 -7.28 2.73
CA ASP A 142 4.53 -8.31 1.69
C ASP A 142 5.35 -7.79 0.50
N GLY A 143 6.20 -8.64 -0.08
CA GLY A 143 7.04 -8.28 -1.22
C GLY A 143 6.22 -7.74 -2.39
N ASN A 144 4.98 -8.22 -2.54
CA ASN A 144 4.02 -7.72 -3.51
C ASN A 144 3.58 -6.26 -3.26
N GLN A 145 3.52 -5.79 -2.00
CA GLN A 145 3.21 -4.39 -1.71
C GLN A 145 4.36 -3.46 -2.13
N LEU A 146 5.61 -3.89 -2.02
CA LEU A 146 6.76 -3.12 -2.53
C LEU A 146 6.73 -2.99 -4.06
N GLU A 147 6.28 -4.00 -4.79
CA GLU A 147 6.14 -3.93 -6.25
C GLU A 147 5.03 -2.96 -6.66
N PHE A 148 3.93 -2.90 -5.91
CA PHE A 148 2.88 -1.90 -6.11
C PHE A 148 3.41 -0.47 -5.94
N PHE A 149 4.15 -0.18 -4.85
CA PHE A 149 4.74 1.14 -4.64
C PHE A 149 5.77 1.49 -5.73
N ARG A 150 6.55 0.52 -6.19
CA ARG A 150 7.49 0.72 -7.30
C ARG A 150 6.79 1.02 -8.62
N SER A 151 5.63 0.40 -8.88
CA SER A 151 4.83 0.67 -10.08
C SER A 151 4.24 2.09 -10.08
N LEU A 152 3.84 2.60 -8.92
CA LEU A 152 3.35 3.98 -8.76
C LEU A 152 4.46 5.01 -8.95
N ASP A 153 5.66 4.73 -8.42
CA ASP A 153 6.83 5.61 -8.57
C ASP A 153 7.30 5.72 -10.03
N MET A 154 7.17 4.62 -10.81
CA MET A 154 7.44 4.62 -12.25
C MET A 154 6.43 5.46 -13.04
N LEU A 155 5.14 5.44 -12.67
CA LEU A 155 4.11 6.26 -13.32
C LEU A 155 4.32 7.76 -13.05
N GLU A 156 4.79 8.11 -11.85
CA GLU A 156 5.17 9.48 -11.50
C GLU A 156 6.43 9.93 -12.25
N ALA A 157 7.42 9.04 -12.45
CA ALA A 157 8.57 9.36 -13.28
C ALA A 157 8.19 9.63 -14.74
N LEU A 158 7.19 8.92 -15.28
CA LEU A 158 6.68 9.14 -16.63
C LEU A 158 5.92 10.47 -16.76
N SER A 159 5.11 10.84 -15.76
CA SER A 159 4.38 12.13 -15.77
C SER A 159 5.33 13.33 -15.75
N GLN A 160 6.44 13.24 -15.01
CA GLN A 160 7.47 14.29 -14.97
C GLN A 160 8.24 14.42 -16.28
N LEU A 161 8.42 13.32 -17.03
CA LEU A 161 9.02 13.35 -18.36
C LEU A 161 8.05 13.95 -19.39
N GLU A 162 6.77 13.57 -19.36
CA GLU A 162 5.73 14.15 -20.23
C GLU A 162 5.61 15.67 -20.01
N GLN A 163 5.65 16.14 -18.76
CA GLN A 163 5.62 17.56 -18.46
C GLN A 163 6.85 18.33 -18.99
N ARG A 164 8.03 17.70 -19.00
CA ARG A 164 9.25 18.29 -19.58
C ARG A 164 9.22 18.32 -21.10
N ASP A 165 8.71 17.27 -21.73
CA ASP A 165 8.55 17.22 -23.20
C ASP A 165 7.52 18.25 -23.67
N ASP A 166 6.43 18.44 -22.92
CA ASP A 166 5.40 19.43 -23.25
C ASP A 166 5.91 20.88 -23.10
N VAL A 167 6.84 21.13 -22.17
CA VAL A 167 7.58 22.41 -22.04
C VAL A 167 8.64 22.57 -23.14
N GLY A 168 9.32 21.49 -23.53
CA GLY A 168 10.28 21.47 -24.63
C GLY A 168 9.64 21.80 -25.97
N VAL A 169 8.47 21.21 -26.26
CA VAL A 169 7.70 21.45 -27.48
C VAL A 169 7.15 22.88 -27.57
N LYS A 170 6.67 23.45 -26.45
CA LYS A 170 6.21 24.85 -26.40
C LYS A 170 7.35 25.85 -26.63
N SER A 171 8.53 25.61 -26.03
CA SER A 171 9.70 26.48 -26.24
C SER A 171 10.26 26.39 -27.67
N GLY A 172 10.20 25.22 -28.31
CA GLY A 172 10.59 25.05 -29.72
C GLY A 172 9.61 25.72 -30.70
N ALA A 173 8.31 25.64 -30.44
CA ALA A 173 7.28 26.24 -31.27
C ALA A 173 7.27 27.78 -31.21
N GLU A 174 7.55 28.38 -30.04
CA GLU A 174 7.65 29.84 -29.90
C GLU A 174 8.86 30.41 -30.66
N ASN A 175 10.02 29.74 -30.61
CA ASN A 175 11.22 30.16 -31.32
C ASN A 175 11.05 30.10 -32.85
N LEU A 176 10.41 29.05 -33.38
CA LEU A 176 10.11 28.94 -34.81
C LEU A 176 9.06 29.97 -35.29
N SER A 177 8.14 30.40 -34.43
CA SER A 177 7.16 31.45 -34.73
C SER A 177 7.77 32.87 -34.75
N PHE A 178 8.86 33.08 -33.99
CA PHE A 178 9.60 34.33 -33.94
C PHE A 178 10.48 34.51 -35.18
N ASP A 179 11.19 33.46 -35.61
CA ASP A 179 12.04 33.51 -36.81
C ASP A 179 11.22 33.67 -38.10
N ARG A 180 10.06 33.02 -38.21
CA ARG A 180 9.18 33.18 -39.38
C ARG A 180 8.62 34.60 -39.50
N ARG A 181 8.44 35.33 -38.40
CA ARG A 181 7.99 36.74 -38.41
C ARG A 181 9.10 37.72 -38.81
N ARG A 182 10.37 37.42 -38.49
CA ARG A 182 11.51 38.23 -38.96
C ARG A 182 11.75 38.10 -40.47
N LEU A 183 11.58 36.90 -41.03
CA LEU A 183 11.79 36.65 -42.46
C LEU A 183 10.67 37.23 -43.36
N SER A 184 9.52 37.58 -42.78
CA SER A 184 8.39 38.21 -43.49
C SER A 184 8.44 39.75 -43.50
N ALA A 185 9.39 40.35 -42.77
CA ALA A 185 9.48 41.81 -42.58
C ALA A 185 10.75 42.43 -43.21
N ALA A 186 11.48 41.64 -44.02
CA ALA A 186 12.62 42.05 -44.85
C ALA A 186 12.25 41.83 -46.32
#